data_AF-A0AA95E8C8-F1
#
_entry.id   AF-A0AA95E8C8-F1
#
_cell.length_a   1.000
_cell.length_b   1.000
_cell.length_c   1.000
_cell.angle_alpha   90.00
_cell.angle_beta   90.00
_cell.angle_gamma   90.00
#
_symmetry.space_group_name_H-M   'P 1'
#
loop_
_entity.id
_entity.type
_entity.pdbx_description
1 polymer ?
#
loop_
_entity_poly.entity_id
_entity_poly.type
_entity_poly.pdbx_seq_one_letter_code
_entity_poly.pdbx_strand_id
1 'polypeptide(L)'
;MLFYQFGELLQNPAYILKVWEGGMSFHGGFIGVMLGMWFFARKYKKTTFQVFDFIVPCVPTGLLFGRIGNYINGELWGRVSDGGYNWLTYFPQAAAFDMEQLQSNPQLQELMIEVNGQYILPRHPSQLYEAFAEGLLLFIVKTELYQATFNTILKRIKLA
;
A
#
# COMPACT_ATOMS: atom_id res chain seq x y z
N MET A 1 7.10 -7.43 -16.40
CA MET A 1 8.13 -8.06 -17.25
C MET A 1 8.11 -9.58 -17.18
N LEU A 2 8.93 -10.26 -16.37
CA LEU A 2 9.07 -11.73 -16.43
C LEU A 2 7.75 -12.50 -16.20
N PHE A 3 6.90 -12.02 -15.30
CA PHE A 3 5.63 -12.68 -14.97
C PHE A 3 4.42 -12.19 -15.77
N TYR A 4 4.46 -10.96 -16.30
CA TYR A 4 3.29 -10.28 -16.88
C TYR A 4 3.43 -9.91 -18.36
N GLN A 5 4.66 -9.74 -18.86
CA GLN A 5 4.98 -9.21 -20.20
C GLN A 5 6.19 -9.96 -20.79
N PHE A 6 6.23 -11.28 -20.64
CA PHE A 6 7.38 -12.08 -21.09
C PHE A 6 7.55 -12.07 -22.62
N GLY A 7 6.42 -12.02 -23.36
CA GLY A 7 6.44 -11.93 -24.82
C GLY A 7 7.10 -10.66 -25.36
N GLU A 8 6.82 -9.50 -24.75
CA GLU A 8 7.45 -8.21 -25.12
C GLU A 8 8.96 -8.21 -24.82
N LEU A 9 9.37 -8.85 -23.70
CA LEU A 9 10.78 -8.98 -23.35
C LEU A 9 11.57 -9.84 -24.35
N LEU A 10 10.96 -10.91 -24.88
CA LEU A 10 11.59 -11.76 -25.90
C LEU A 10 11.77 -11.02 -27.23
N GLN A 11 10.81 -10.16 -27.59
CA GLN A 11 10.88 -9.39 -28.81
C GLN A 11 11.85 -8.21 -28.71
N ASN A 12 11.96 -7.61 -27.52
CA ASN A 12 12.88 -6.50 -27.28
C ASN A 12 13.54 -6.60 -25.89
N PRO A 13 14.74 -7.19 -25.78
CA PRO A 13 15.44 -7.30 -24.50
C PRO A 13 15.77 -5.96 -23.83
N ALA A 14 15.93 -4.87 -24.60
CA ALA A 14 16.19 -3.54 -24.06
C ALA A 14 14.98 -2.94 -23.32
N TYR A 15 13.79 -3.54 -23.48
CA TYR A 15 12.57 -3.15 -22.81
C TYR A 15 12.70 -3.17 -21.28
N ILE A 16 13.55 -4.05 -20.72
CA ILE A 16 13.80 -4.11 -19.27
C ILE A 16 14.35 -2.80 -18.68
N LEU A 17 15.04 -1.98 -19.50
CA LEU A 17 15.60 -0.70 -19.06
C LEU A 17 14.57 0.44 -19.09
N LYS A 18 13.43 0.23 -19.75
CA LYS A 18 12.36 1.23 -19.88
C LYS A 18 11.47 1.30 -18.64
N VAL A 19 12.09 1.62 -17.50
CA VAL A 19 11.42 1.68 -16.20
C VAL A 19 10.35 2.78 -16.10
N TRP A 20 10.30 3.72 -17.05
CA TRP A 20 9.36 4.84 -17.11
C TRP A 20 8.04 4.52 -17.84
N GLU A 21 7.93 3.39 -18.55
CA GLU A 21 6.69 3.00 -19.25
C GLU A 21 5.63 2.40 -18.28
N GLY A 22 5.93 2.36 -16.97
CA GLY A 22 5.06 1.78 -15.95
C GLY A 22 5.25 0.26 -15.82
N GLY A 23 4.34 -0.41 -15.12
CA GLY A 23 4.41 -1.87 -14.93
C GLY A 23 5.21 -2.32 -13.70
N MET A 24 5.00 -1.68 -12.55
CA MET A 24 5.59 -2.13 -11.28
C MET A 24 4.93 -3.43 -10.81
N SER A 25 5.76 -4.45 -10.54
CA SER A 25 5.31 -5.70 -9.93
C SER A 25 5.57 -5.66 -8.43
N PHE A 26 4.50 -5.79 -7.64
CA PHE A 26 4.60 -5.94 -6.19
C PHE A 26 5.47 -7.15 -5.80
N HIS A 27 5.22 -8.32 -6.39
CA HIS A 27 5.97 -9.55 -6.10
C HIS A 27 7.47 -9.42 -6.43
N GLY A 28 7.80 -8.80 -7.56
CA GLY A 28 9.19 -8.55 -7.94
C GLY A 28 9.90 -7.63 -6.94
N GLY A 29 9.24 -6.53 -6.54
CA GLY A 29 9.75 -5.62 -5.51
C GLY A 29 9.97 -6.33 -4.17
N PHE A 30 8.99 -7.12 -3.72
CA PHE A 30 9.07 -7.86 -2.46
C PHE A 30 10.24 -8.86 -2.44
N ILE A 31 10.39 -9.68 -3.48
CA ILE A 31 11.52 -10.63 -3.61
C ILE A 31 12.85 -9.88 -3.65
N GLY A 32 12.92 -8.76 -4.37
CA GLY A 32 14.11 -7.92 -4.44
C GLY A 32 14.55 -7.40 -3.06
N VAL A 33 13.60 -6.90 -2.26
CA VAL A 33 13.87 -6.46 -0.88
C VAL A 33 14.35 -7.61 -0.01
N MET A 34 13.70 -8.79 -0.06
CA MET A 34 14.11 -9.97 0.71
C MET A 34 15.54 -10.42 0.37
N LEU A 35 15.88 -10.49 -0.91
CA LEU A 35 17.23 -10.83 -1.36
C LEU A 35 18.26 -9.77 -0.95
N GLY A 36 17.91 -8.48 -1.02
CA GLY A 36 18.74 -7.37 -0.58
C GLY A 36 19.05 -7.44 0.92
N MET A 37 18.04 -7.70 1.75
CA MET A 37 18.20 -7.87 3.21
C MET A 37 19.09 -9.07 3.54
N TRP A 38 18.90 -10.19 2.84
CA TRP A 38 19.73 -11.39 3.01
C TRP A 38 21.19 -11.14 2.60
N PHE A 39 21.42 -10.45 1.48
CA PHE A 39 22.76 -10.08 1.04
C PHE A 39 23.43 -9.12 2.04
N PHE A 40 22.69 -8.13 2.54
CA PHE A 40 23.17 -7.20 3.57
C PHE A 40 23.57 -7.93 4.86
N ALA A 41 22.71 -8.85 5.34
CA ALA A 41 23.00 -9.66 6.52
C ALA A 41 24.33 -10.44 6.38
N ARG A 42 24.55 -11.07 5.21
CA ARG A 42 25.80 -11.79 4.91
C ARG A 42 27.01 -10.87 4.84
N LYS A 43 26.90 -9.73 4.17
CA LYS A 43 28.00 -8.77 4.00
C LYS A 43 28.50 -8.23 5.35
N TYR A 44 27.60 -7.96 6.28
CA TYR A 44 27.93 -7.35 7.58
C TYR A 44 27.97 -8.36 8.75
N LYS A 45 27.98 -9.67 8.45
CA LYS A 45 28.03 -10.75 9.46
C LYS A 45 26.94 -10.61 10.52
N LYS A 46 25.74 -10.20 10.11
CA LYS A 46 24.53 -10.12 10.95
C LYS A 46 23.61 -11.29 10.62
N THR A 47 22.75 -11.67 11.55
CA THR A 47 21.69 -12.63 11.25
C THR A 47 20.59 -11.95 10.44
N THR A 48 19.88 -12.68 9.59
CA THR A 48 18.76 -12.15 8.81
C THR A 48 17.70 -11.51 9.72
N PHE A 49 17.42 -12.13 10.88
CA PHE A 49 16.48 -11.60 11.87
C PHE A 49 16.90 -10.25 12.45
N GLN A 50 18.20 -10.02 12.71
CA GLN A 50 18.68 -8.71 13.17
C GLN A 50 18.42 -7.60 12.14
N VAL A 51 18.55 -7.92 10.85
CA VAL A 51 18.27 -6.97 9.77
C VAL A 51 16.76 -6.75 9.64
N PHE A 52 15.95 -7.79 9.83
CA PHE A 52 14.50 -7.70 9.81
C PHE A 52 13.98 -6.82 10.95
N ASP A 53 14.42 -7.09 12.18
CA ASP A 53 14.04 -6.31 13.37
C ASP A 53 14.38 -4.83 13.23
N PHE A 54 15.49 -4.52 12.55
CA PHE A 54 15.89 -3.15 12.25
C PHE A 54 14.97 -2.46 11.22
N ILE A 55 14.49 -3.18 10.21
CA ILE A 55 13.71 -2.61 9.10
C ILE A 55 12.21 -2.53 9.43
N VAL A 56 11.69 -3.42 10.28
CA VAL A 56 10.25 -3.51 10.61
C VAL A 56 9.62 -2.16 10.99
N PRO A 57 10.24 -1.29 11.82
CA PRO A 57 9.66 0.03 12.12
C PRO A 57 9.56 0.96 10.91
N CYS A 58 10.35 0.75 9.86
CA CYS A 58 10.32 1.56 8.64
C CYS A 58 9.21 1.14 7.68
N VAL A 59 8.75 -0.11 7.71
CA VAL A 59 7.74 -0.64 6.77
C VAL A 59 6.42 0.16 6.80
N PRO A 60 5.85 0.50 7.97
CA PRO A 60 4.61 1.28 8.03
C PRO A 60 4.71 2.65 7.36
N THR A 61 5.88 3.30 7.34
CA THR A 61 6.02 4.57 6.60
C THR A 61 5.83 4.39 5.09
N GLY A 62 6.30 3.28 4.52
CA GLY A 62 6.04 2.93 3.12
C GLY A 62 4.56 2.69 2.85
N LEU A 63 3.87 2.01 3.75
CA LEU A 63 2.42 1.79 3.66
C LEU A 63 1.64 3.10 3.76
N LEU A 64 2.00 3.98 4.69
CA LEU A 64 1.38 5.30 4.87
C LEU A 64 1.40 6.09 3.55
N PHE A 65 2.58 6.30 2.98
CA PHE A 65 2.71 7.08 1.74
C PHE A 65 2.13 6.36 0.53
N GLY A 66 2.23 5.03 0.46
CA GLY A 66 1.59 4.25 -0.59
C GLY A 66 0.08 4.45 -0.63
N ARG A 67 -0.58 4.36 0.54
CA ARG A 67 -2.03 4.53 0.65
C ARG A 67 -2.48 5.97 0.42
N ILE A 68 -1.70 6.96 0.86
CA ILE A 68 -1.95 8.37 0.49
C ILE A 68 -1.84 8.56 -1.03
N GLY A 69 -0.85 7.93 -1.66
CA GLY A 69 -0.71 7.92 -3.12
C GLY A 69 -1.94 7.32 -3.80
N ASN A 70 -2.47 6.19 -3.30
CA ASN A 70 -3.69 5.59 -3.84
C ASN A 70 -4.90 6.54 -3.71
N TYR A 71 -5.02 7.26 -2.60
CA TYR A 71 -6.09 8.25 -2.41
C TYR A 71 -5.98 9.41 -3.42
N ILE A 72 -4.76 9.94 -3.64
CA ILE A 72 -4.51 11.03 -4.59
C ILE A 72 -4.77 10.58 -6.03
N ASN A 73 -4.34 9.36 -6.39
CA ASN A 73 -4.59 8.77 -7.70
C ASN A 73 -6.06 8.41 -7.91
N GLY A 74 -6.85 8.34 -6.82
CA GLY A 74 -8.22 7.89 -6.83
C GLY A 74 -8.34 6.42 -7.19
N GLU A 75 -7.48 5.55 -6.67
CA GLU A 75 -7.49 4.10 -6.92
C GLU A 75 -7.67 3.31 -5.61
N LEU A 76 -8.07 2.03 -5.68
CA LEU A 76 -8.32 1.17 -4.51
C LEU A 76 -9.31 1.76 -3.50
N TRP A 77 -10.39 2.36 -4.02
CA TRP A 77 -11.46 2.92 -3.22
C TRP A 77 -12.24 1.86 -2.45
N GLY A 78 -12.85 2.29 -1.34
CA GLY A 78 -13.62 1.43 -0.47
C GLY A 78 -15.01 1.09 -1.03
N ARG A 79 -15.76 0.33 -0.22
CA ARG A 79 -17.16 -0.03 -0.50
C ARG A 79 -18.07 1.20 -0.57
N VAL A 80 -19.17 1.05 -1.30
CA VAL A 80 -20.28 2.01 -1.33
C VAL A 80 -20.97 2.03 0.03
N SER A 81 -21.37 3.21 0.48
CA SER A 81 -22.15 3.39 1.71
C SER A 81 -23.51 4.01 1.40
N ASP A 82 -24.46 3.78 2.29
CA ASP A 82 -25.82 4.33 2.36
C ASP A 82 -25.91 5.86 2.57
N GLY A 83 -24.82 6.62 2.43
CA GLY A 83 -24.82 8.07 2.62
C GLY A 83 -24.88 8.54 4.08
N GLY A 84 -24.89 7.65 5.07
CA GLY A 84 -25.01 8.01 6.49
C GLY A 84 -23.78 8.70 7.12
N TYR A 85 -22.69 8.89 6.36
CA TYR A 85 -21.43 9.43 6.86
C TYR A 85 -21.03 10.71 6.11
N ASN A 86 -20.60 11.74 6.86
CA ASN A 86 -20.26 13.06 6.29
C ASN A 86 -18.89 13.09 5.56
N TRP A 87 -18.11 12.02 5.62
CA TRP A 87 -16.75 11.93 5.06
C TRP A 87 -16.64 10.91 3.91
N LEU A 88 -17.77 10.57 3.30
CA LEU A 88 -17.76 9.77 2.07
C LEU A 88 -17.16 10.59 0.94
N THR A 89 -16.41 9.91 0.07
CA THR A 89 -15.72 10.51 -1.05
C THR A 89 -16.29 9.95 -2.34
N TYR A 90 -16.49 10.83 -3.31
CA TYR A 90 -16.87 10.46 -4.66
C TYR A 90 -15.61 10.38 -5.53
N PHE A 91 -15.34 9.22 -6.13
CA PHE A 91 -14.14 8.97 -6.93
C PHE A 91 -14.51 8.89 -8.42
N PRO A 92 -14.14 9.88 -9.26
CA PRO A 92 -14.43 9.83 -10.71
C PRO A 92 -13.87 8.59 -11.41
N GLN A 93 -12.70 8.12 -10.98
CA GLN A 93 -12.04 6.92 -11.49
C GLN A 93 -12.86 5.64 -11.25
N ALA A 94 -13.77 5.66 -10.26
CA ALA A 94 -14.66 4.56 -9.94
C ALA A 94 -15.92 4.50 -10.81
N ALA A 95 -16.21 5.52 -11.63
CA ALA A 95 -17.47 5.65 -12.35
C ALA A 95 -17.84 4.41 -13.18
N ALA A 96 -16.88 3.81 -13.87
CA ALA A 96 -17.13 2.59 -14.65
C ALA A 96 -17.60 1.41 -13.79
N PHE A 97 -17.01 1.26 -12.61
CA PHE A 97 -17.38 0.21 -11.64
C PHE A 97 -18.69 0.57 -10.90
N ASP A 98 -18.93 1.84 -10.62
CA ASP A 98 -20.18 2.33 -10.04
C ASP A 98 -21.38 2.04 -10.95
N MET A 99 -21.22 2.20 -12.27
CA MET A 99 -22.25 1.87 -13.24
C MET A 99 -22.63 0.39 -13.24
N GLU A 100 -21.64 -0.51 -13.16
CA GLU A 100 -21.89 -1.95 -13.02
C GLU A 100 -22.61 -2.26 -11.69
N GLN A 101 -22.21 -1.56 -10.62
CA GLN A 101 -22.81 -1.74 -9.30
C GLN A 101 -24.27 -1.23 -9.24
N LEU A 102 -24.59 -0.15 -9.96
CA LEU A 102 -25.94 0.39 -10.10
C LEU A 102 -26.87 -0.54 -10.89
N GLN A 103 -26.35 -1.26 -11.89
CA GLN A 103 -27.12 -2.26 -12.63
C GLN A 103 -27.46 -3.48 -11.76
N SER A 104 -26.52 -3.92 -10.94
CA SER A 104 -26.72 -5.06 -10.04
C SER A 104 -27.57 -4.71 -8.79
N ASN A 105 -27.53 -3.46 -8.33
CA ASN A 105 -28.24 -3.02 -7.14
C ASN A 105 -29.02 -1.72 -7.43
N PRO A 106 -30.24 -1.81 -7.99
CA PRO A 106 -31.03 -0.63 -8.33
C PRO A 106 -31.32 0.33 -7.16
N GLN A 107 -31.29 -0.18 -5.92
CA GLN A 107 -31.48 0.64 -4.71
C GLN A 107 -30.39 1.72 -4.54
N LEU A 108 -29.19 1.51 -5.09
CA LEU A 108 -28.10 2.48 -5.01
C LEU A 108 -28.32 3.71 -5.90
N GLN A 109 -29.30 3.67 -6.81
CA GLN A 109 -29.63 4.81 -7.69
C GLN A 109 -30.06 6.05 -6.89
N GLU A 110 -30.61 5.87 -5.68
CA GLU A 110 -30.99 7.00 -4.82
C GLU A 110 -29.77 7.77 -4.26
N LEU A 111 -28.61 7.12 -4.21
CA LEU A 111 -27.39 7.66 -3.62
C LEU A 111 -26.42 8.24 -4.67
N MET A 112 -26.67 7.99 -5.95
CA MET A 112 -25.77 8.41 -7.01
C MET A 112 -25.84 9.92 -7.23
N ILE A 113 -24.70 10.49 -7.59
CA ILE A 113 -24.63 11.87 -8.09
C ILE A 113 -24.09 11.84 -9.51
N GLU A 114 -24.56 12.77 -10.33
CA GLU A 114 -24.00 12.99 -11.67
C GLU A 114 -22.92 14.07 -11.59
N VAL A 115 -21.72 13.73 -12.02
CA VAL A 115 -20.59 14.67 -12.13
C VAL A 115 -19.99 14.52 -13.52
N ASN A 116 -19.98 15.61 -14.30
CA ASN A 116 -19.42 15.64 -15.66
C ASN A 116 -19.98 14.54 -16.59
N GLY A 117 -21.27 14.21 -16.47
CA GLY A 117 -21.92 13.16 -17.26
C GLY A 117 -21.59 11.73 -16.83
N GLN A 118 -20.95 11.56 -15.67
CA GLN A 118 -20.69 10.26 -15.06
C GLN A 118 -21.50 10.10 -13.76
N TYR A 119 -22.11 8.94 -13.58
CA TYR A 119 -22.76 8.58 -12.32
C TYR A 119 -21.73 7.98 -11.37
N ILE A 120 -21.63 8.55 -10.18
CA ILE A 120 -20.68 8.12 -9.14
C ILE A 120 -21.40 7.90 -7.82
N LEU A 121 -20.93 6.90 -7.09
CA LEU A 121 -21.49 6.49 -5.81
C LEU A 121 -20.63 6.99 -4.63
N PRO A 122 -21.25 7.28 -3.47
CA PRO A 122 -20.51 7.67 -2.29
C PRO A 122 -19.77 6.46 -1.70
N ARG A 123 -18.44 6.57 -1.58
CA ARG A 123 -17.58 5.48 -1.11
C ARG A 123 -16.79 5.88 0.13
N HIS A 124 -16.47 4.89 0.96
CA HIS A 124 -15.52 5.12 2.03
C HIS A 124 -14.11 5.34 1.44
N PRO A 125 -13.38 6.38 1.87
CA PRO A 125 -11.98 6.56 1.52
C PRO A 125 -11.10 5.58 2.32
N SER A 126 -11.25 4.27 2.08
CA SER A 126 -10.55 3.22 2.84
C SER A 126 -9.03 3.37 2.80
N GLN A 127 -8.49 3.95 1.74
CA GLN A 127 -7.07 4.27 1.63
C GLN A 127 -6.59 5.16 2.78
N LEU A 128 -7.39 6.13 3.23
CA LEU A 128 -7.05 6.98 4.38
C LEU A 128 -7.14 6.21 5.70
N TYR A 129 -8.09 5.27 5.81
CA TYR A 129 -8.20 4.41 6.98
C TYR A 129 -6.99 3.48 7.08
N GLU A 130 -6.57 2.90 5.95
CA GLU A 130 -5.38 2.04 5.83
C GLU A 130 -4.10 2.84 6.05
N ALA A 131 -3.99 4.05 5.50
CA ALA A 131 -2.89 4.98 5.76
C ALA A 131 -2.75 5.27 7.25
N PHE A 132 -3.86 5.52 7.94
CA PHE A 132 -3.86 5.77 9.38
C PHE A 132 -3.52 4.50 10.18
N ALA A 133 -4.24 3.40 9.96
CA ALA A 133 -4.11 2.18 10.76
C ALA A 133 -2.82 1.40 10.46
N GLU A 134 -2.58 1.08 9.18
CA GLU A 134 -1.42 0.27 8.75
C GLU A 134 -0.16 1.12 8.59
N GLY A 135 -0.32 2.43 8.41
CA GLY A 135 0.79 3.37 8.30
C GLY A 135 1.14 4.03 9.63
N LEU A 136 0.38 5.04 10.02
CA LEU A 136 0.72 5.89 11.17
C LEU A 136 0.65 5.15 12.52
N LEU A 137 -0.45 4.45 12.80
CA LEU A 137 -0.65 3.77 14.07
C LEU A 137 0.35 2.62 14.23
N LEU A 138 0.53 1.80 13.19
CA LEU A 138 1.55 0.74 13.21
C LEU A 138 2.97 1.31 13.33
N PHE A 139 3.29 2.44 12.68
CA PHE A 139 4.59 3.11 12.85
C PHE A 139 4.85 3.45 14.32
N ILE A 140 3.88 4.09 14.99
CA ILE A 140 3.98 4.47 16.40
C ILE A 140 4.16 3.22 17.26
N VAL A 141 3.28 2.23 17.13
CA VAL A 141 3.33 0.99 17.94
C VAL A 141 4.66 0.25 17.76
N LYS A 142 5.14 0.10 16.52
CA LYS A 142 6.40 -0.61 16.25
C LYS A 142 7.61 0.17 16.75
N THR A 143 7.61 1.50 16.61
CA THR A 143 8.71 2.35 17.10
C THR A 143 8.78 2.32 18.62
N GLU A 144 7.64 2.43 19.32
CA GLU A 144 7.58 2.34 20.78
C GLU A 144 8.04 0.96 21.29
N LEU A 145 7.57 -0.12 20.66
CA LEU A 145 7.99 -1.49 21.01
C LEU A 145 9.49 -1.70 20.79
N TYR A 146 10.03 -1.16 19.70
CA TYR A 146 11.46 -1.23 19.40
C TYR A 146 12.28 -0.49 20.46
N GLN A 147 11.88 0.73 20.83
CA GLN A 147 12.54 1.52 21.88
C GLN A 147 12.46 0.83 23.25
N ALA A 148 11.30 0.30 23.63
CA ALA A 148 11.13 -0.42 24.88
C ALA A 148 12.06 -1.65 24.99
N THR A 149 12.18 -2.41 23.90
CA THR A 149 13.06 -3.58 23.80
C THR A 149 14.53 -3.16 23.93
N PHE A 150 14.94 -2.13 23.19
CA PHE A 150 16.29 -1.59 23.22
C PHE A 150 16.69 -1.09 24.62
N ASN A 151 15.81 -0.33 25.27
CA ASN A 151 16.02 0.19 26.61
C ASN A 151 16.15 -0.92 27.66
N THR A 152 15.38 -2.00 27.51
CA THR A 152 15.46 -3.17 28.40
C THR A 152 16.81 -3.89 28.27
N ILE A 153 17.31 -4.05 27.03
CA ILE A 153 18.62 -4.65 26.77
C ILE A 153 19.74 -3.78 27.35
N LEU A 154 19.69 -2.46 27.13
CA LEU A 154 20.68 -1.53 27.68
C LEU A 154 20.75 -1.55 29.21
N LYS A 155 19.59 -1.64 29.89
CA LYS A 155 19.56 -1.76 31.35
C LYS A 155 20.24 -3.03 31.84
N ARG A 156 20.04 -4.16 31.15
CA ARG A 156 20.68 -5.44 31.51
C ARG A 156 22.20 -5.40 31.31
N ILE A 157 22.68 -4.72 30.27
CA ILE A 157 24.12 -4.57 30.02
C ILE A 157 24.77 -3.66 31.06
N LYS A 158 24.12 -2.57 31.49
CA LYS A 158 24.67 -1.66 32.50
C LYS A 158 24.69 -2.22 33.94
N LEU A 159 23.94 -3.29 34.19
CA LEU A 159 23.84 -3.94 35.50
C LEU A 159 24.72 -5.21 35.62
N ALA A 160 25.42 -5.59 34.55
CA ALA A 160 26.36 -6.71 34.49
C ALA A 160 27.80 -6.19 34.46
#